data_AF-A0A415LCV0-F1
#
_entry.id   AF-A0A415LCV0-F1
#
_cell.length_a   1.000
_cell.length_b   1.000
_cell.length_c   1.000
_cell.angle_alpha   90.00
_cell.angle_beta   90.00
_cell.angle_gamma   90.00
#
_symmetry.space_group_name_H-M   'P 1'
#
loop_
_entity.id
_entity.type
_entity.pdbx_description
1 polymer ?
#
loop_
_entity_poly.entity_id
_entity_poly.type
_entity_poly.pdbx_seq_one_letter_code
_entity_poly.pdbx_strand_id
1 'polypeptide(L)'
;MKVNTNNIIYVETIKHNTLVHLRGNNYVCTQTMKEMCNLLENEGFFKCHQSYLVNLDDVESYDTQDIYLKNGETIMLSKRNKKAFETEYFKYTFQCANK
;
A
#
# COMPACT_ATOMS: atom_id res chain seq x y z
N MET A 1 7.32 11.55 -12.65
CA MET A 1 7.37 11.64 -11.18
C MET A 1 8.70 11.03 -10.73
N LYS A 2 9.62 11.80 -10.14
CA LYS A 2 10.80 11.27 -9.45
C LYS A 2 10.49 11.29 -7.95
N VAL A 3 9.52 10.49 -7.52
CA VAL A 3 9.26 10.27 -6.10
C VAL A 3 10.02 9.01 -5.73
N ASN A 4 10.86 9.10 -4.70
CA ASN A 4 11.47 7.93 -4.10
C ASN A 4 10.34 7.07 -3.53
N THR A 5 10.13 5.87 -4.08
CA THR A 5 9.06 4.94 -3.70
C THR A 5 9.13 4.58 -2.22
N ASN A 6 10.33 4.56 -1.65
CA ASN A 6 10.57 4.35 -0.21
C ASN A 6 9.98 5.44 0.68
N ASN A 7 9.53 6.58 0.14
CA ASN A 7 8.87 7.62 0.92
C ASN A 7 7.34 7.42 0.98
N ILE A 8 6.78 6.57 0.12
CA ILE A 8 5.35 6.32 0.03
C ILE A 8 4.96 5.29 1.11
N ILE A 9 3.92 5.61 1.87
CA ILE A 9 3.33 4.73 2.90
C ILE A 9 2.17 3.93 2.27
N TYR A 10 1.24 4.64 1.63
CA TYR A 10 0.15 4.04 0.87
C TYR A 10 -0.40 5.02 -0.16
N VAL A 11 -1.23 4.52 -1.06
CA VAL A 11 -1.98 5.31 -2.03
C VAL A 11 -3.45 5.04 -1.80
N GLU A 12 -4.26 6.10 -1.80
CA GLU A 12 -5.71 5.97 -1.72
C GLU A 12 -6.45 6.70 -2.84
N THR A 13 -7.67 6.26 -3.13
CA THR A 13 -8.62 7.01 -3.93
C THR A 13 -9.59 7.74 -3.01
N ILE A 14 -9.50 9.07 -2.97
CA ILE A 14 -10.47 9.94 -2.31
C ILE A 14 -11.24 10.71 -3.38
N LYS A 15 -12.57 10.54 -3.39
CA LYS A 15 -13.49 11.11 -4.38
C LYS A 15 -13.04 10.71 -5.80
N HIS A 16 -12.54 11.65 -6.58
CA HIS A 16 -12.06 11.44 -7.95
C HIS A 16 -10.54 11.58 -8.07
N ASN A 17 -9.83 11.69 -6.94
CA ASN A 17 -8.40 11.93 -6.90
C ASN A 17 -7.66 10.73 -6.33
N THR A 18 -6.45 10.52 -6.83
CA THR A 18 -5.48 9.59 -6.26
C THR A 18 -4.55 10.38 -5.33
N LEU A 19 -4.58 10.06 -4.04
CA LEU A 19 -3.76 10.68 -3.01
C LEU A 19 -2.64 9.72 -2.63
N VAL A 20 -1.40 10.20 -2.71
CA VAL A 20 -0.21 9.49 -2.29
C VAL A 20 0.15 9.97 -0.89
N HIS A 21 0.09 9.07 0.08
CA HIS A 21 0.49 9.33 1.46
C HIS A 21 1.99 9.09 1.60
N LEU A 22 2.70 10.12 2.00
CA LEU A 22 4.15 10.12 2.15
C LEU A 22 4.52 10.24 3.63
N ARG A 23 5.75 9.87 4.01
CA ARG A 23 6.27 10.14 5.37
C ARG A 23 6.40 11.64 5.69
N GLY A 24 6.18 12.51 4.70
CA GLY A 24 6.11 13.96 4.83
C GLY A 24 4.75 14.47 4.38
N ASN A 25 4.74 15.37 3.40
CA ASN A 25 3.49 15.94 2.88
C ASN A 25 2.85 15.01 1.85
N ASN A 26 1.55 14.78 1.99
CA ASN A 26 0.77 14.04 1.01
C ASN A 26 0.72 14.77 -0.33
N TYR A 27 0.59 14.00 -1.42
CA TYR A 27 0.59 14.53 -2.77
C TYR A 27 -0.59 13.97 -3.57
N VAL A 28 -1.42 14.85 -4.13
CA VAL A 28 -2.45 14.45 -5.10
C VAL A 28 -1.78 14.27 -6.45
N CYS A 29 -1.85 13.07 -7.00
CA CYS A 29 -1.29 12.75 -8.32
C CYS A 29 -2.37 12.68 -9.40
N THR A 30 -1.95 12.84 -10.66
CA THR A 30 -2.84 12.73 -11.82
C THR A 30 -3.02 11.27 -12.27
N GLN A 31 -2.20 10.36 -11.76
CA GLN A 31 -2.28 8.94 -12.07
C GLN A 31 -3.52 8.33 -11.42
N THR A 32 -4.20 7.47 -12.14
CA THR A 32 -5.25 6.61 -11.61
C THR A 32 -4.66 5.56 -10.67
N MET A 33 -5.51 4.99 -9.79
CA MET A 33 -5.12 3.85 -8.96
C MET A 33 -4.53 2.68 -9.78
N LYS A 34 -5.05 2.43 -10.99
CA LYS A 34 -4.53 1.38 -11.89
C LYS A 34 -3.11 1.70 -12.36
N GLU A 35 -2.85 2.94 -12.75
CA GLU A 35 -1.51 3.37 -13.16
C GLU A 35 -0.53 3.34 -11.98
N MET A 36 -0.98 3.70 -10.78
CA MET A 36 -0.17 3.59 -9.57
C MET A 36 0.21 2.14 -9.25
N CYS A 37 -0.72 1.18 -9.41
CA CYS A 37 -0.39 -0.24 -9.27
C CYS A 37 0.72 -0.67 -10.24
N ASN A 38 0.60 -0.29 -11.51
CA ASN A 38 1.58 -0.66 -12.54
C ASN A 38 2.95 -0.02 -12.27
N LEU A 39 2.97 1.24 -11.80
CA LEU A 39 4.21 1.95 -11.47
C LEU A 39 4.93 1.35 -10.24
N LEU A 40 4.20 0.70 -9.34
CA LEU A 40 4.70 0.22 -8.05
C LEU A 40 4.71 -1.31 -7.91
N GLU A 41 4.43 -2.05 -9.00
CA GLU A 41 4.23 -3.50 -8.99
C GLU A 41 5.42 -4.28 -8.40
N ASN A 42 6.65 -3.81 -8.64
CA ASN A 42 7.88 -4.45 -8.17
C ASN A 42 8.53 -3.74 -6.97
N GLU A 43 7.83 -2.77 -6.38
CA GLU A 43 8.35 -1.89 -5.32
C GLU A 43 7.83 -2.30 -3.94
N GLY A 44 7.25 -3.50 -3.79
CA GLY A 44 6.70 -3.97 -2.52
C GLY A 44 5.32 -3.41 -2.19
N PHE A 45 4.51 -3.05 -3.20
CA PHE A 45 3.15 -2.55 -2.99
C PHE A 45 2.08 -3.61 -3.27
N PHE A 46 0.99 -3.57 -2.51
CA PHE A 46 -0.13 -4.50 -2.68
C PHE A 46 -1.49 -3.81 -2.71
N LYS A 47 -2.34 -4.17 -3.69
CA LYS A 47 -3.70 -3.62 -3.82
C LYS A 47 -4.66 -4.29 -2.82
N CYS A 48 -4.65 -3.85 -1.56
CA CYS A 48 -5.43 -4.47 -0.47
C CYS A 48 -6.96 -4.24 -0.55
N HIS A 49 -7.39 -3.14 -1.17
CA HIS A 49 -8.80 -2.78 -1.31
C HIS A 49 -9.03 -2.00 -2.61
N GLN A 50 -10.27 -1.84 -3.08
CA GLN A 50 -10.55 -1.06 -4.30
C GLN A 50 -10.01 0.37 -4.24
N SER A 51 -10.02 0.97 -3.04
CA SER A 51 -9.53 2.33 -2.79
C SER A 51 -8.09 2.40 -2.28
N TYR A 52 -7.44 1.29 -1.89
CA TYR A 52 -6.13 1.34 -1.24
C TYR A 52 -5.07 0.46 -1.92
N LEU A 53 -3.85 0.98 -2.00
CA LEU A 53 -2.62 0.30 -2.42
C LEU A 53 -1.57 0.57 -1.33
N VAL A 54 -1.15 -0.46 -0.61
CA VAL A 54 -0.31 -0.33 0.60
C VAL A 54 1.14 -0.66 0.29
N ASN A 55 2.09 0.06 0.91
CA ASN A 55 3.48 -0.38 0.98
C ASN A 55 3.62 -1.47 2.05
N LEU A 56 4.09 -2.66 1.66
CA LEU A 56 4.23 -3.79 2.58
C LEU A 56 5.28 -3.52 3.67
N ASP A 57 6.27 -2.65 3.43
CA ASP A 57 7.23 -2.21 4.43
C ASP A 57 6.59 -1.35 5.54
N ASP A 58 5.44 -0.72 5.28
CA ASP A 58 4.76 0.17 6.23
C ASP A 58 3.64 -0.53 7.01
N VAL A 59 3.41 -1.83 6.78
CA VAL A 59 2.46 -2.64 7.55
C VAL A 59 3.04 -2.94 8.93
N GLU A 60 2.27 -2.66 9.98
CA GLU A 60 2.57 -3.06 11.35
C GLU A 60 1.84 -4.36 11.70
N SER A 61 0.54 -4.41 11.45
CA SER A 61 -0.29 -5.61 11.65
C SER A 61 -1.54 -5.54 10.77
N TYR A 62 -2.37 -6.59 10.79
CA TYR A 62 -3.63 -6.63 10.06
C TYR A 62 -4.60 -7.60 10.73
N ASP A 63 -5.89 -7.44 10.44
CA ASP A 63 -6.93 -8.36 10.85
C ASP A 63 -7.82 -8.81 9.67
N THR A 64 -9.07 -9.16 9.96
CA THR A 64 -10.04 -9.59 8.95
C THR A 64 -10.51 -8.49 7.99
N GLN A 65 -10.47 -7.23 8.40
CA GLN A 65 -11.06 -6.10 7.70
C GLN A 65 -10.08 -4.96 7.49
N ASP A 66 -9.02 -4.86 8.30
CA ASP A 66 -8.14 -3.71 8.33
C ASP A 66 -6.65 -4.09 8.30
N ILE A 67 -5.84 -3.17 7.78
CA ILE A 67 -4.38 -3.14 7.90
C ILE A 67 -4.02 -1.93 8.76
N TYR A 68 -3.25 -2.19 9.80
CA TYR A 68 -2.70 -1.19 10.72
C TYR A 68 -1.28 -0.83 10.26
N LEU A 69 -1.04 0.46 10.03
CA LEU A 69 0.22 0.97 9.50
C LEU A 69 1.12 1.49 10.62
N LYS A 70 2.44 1.44 10.41
CA LYS A 70 3.45 1.88 11.39
C LYS A 70 3.35 3.36 11.80
N ASN A 71 2.67 4.18 11.00
CA ASN A 71 2.42 5.59 11.31
C ASN A 71 1.15 5.81 12.16
N GLY A 72 0.46 4.74 12.56
CA GLY A 72 -0.76 4.78 13.37
C GLY A 72 -2.06 4.91 12.57
N GLU A 73 -1.99 5.00 11.23
CA GLU A 73 -3.18 5.01 10.38
C GLU A 73 -3.69 3.59 10.10
N THR A 74 -4.98 3.50 9.75
CA THR A 74 -5.65 2.24 9.41
C THR A 74 -6.27 2.33 8.03
N ILE A 75 -6.05 1.32 7.20
CA ILE A 75 -6.65 1.22 5.86
C ILE A 75 -7.41 -0.10 5.69
N MET A 76 -8.45 -0.07 4.86
CA MET A 76 -9.29 -1.26 4.66
C MET A 76 -8.56 -2.36 3.89
N LEU A 77 -8.78 -3.60 4.32
CA LEU A 77 -8.45 -4.84 3.64
C LEU A 77 -9.75 -5.50 3.15
N SER A 78 -9.90 -5.58 1.82
CA SER A 78 -11.09 -6.23 1.27
C SER A 78 -11.08 -7.74 1.54
N LYS A 79 -12.24 -8.31 1.88
CA LYS A 79 -12.42 -9.77 2.03
C LYS A 79 -11.92 -10.56 0.81
N ARG A 80 -12.12 -10.02 -0.39
CA ARG A 80 -11.66 -10.62 -1.66
C ARG A 80 -10.14 -10.69 -1.74
N ASN A 81 -9.43 -9.67 -1.26
CA ASN A 81 -7.98 -9.61 -1.38
C ASN A 81 -7.24 -10.16 -0.16
N LYS A 82 -7.93 -10.43 0.96
CA LYS A 82 -7.34 -10.93 2.21
C LYS A 82 -6.37 -12.10 2.00
N LYS A 83 -6.82 -13.17 1.34
CA LYS A 83 -5.99 -14.38 1.15
C LYS A 83 -4.74 -14.09 0.30
N ALA A 84 -4.88 -13.25 -0.73
CA ALA A 84 -3.77 -12.84 -1.58
C ALA A 84 -2.80 -11.93 -0.80
N PHE A 85 -3.32 -11.02 0.02
CA PHE A 85 -2.51 -10.18 0.89
C PHE A 85 -1.69 -11.00 1.88
N GLU A 86 -2.31 -11.95 2.60
CA GLU A 86 -1.60 -12.82 3.55
C GLU A 86 -0.45 -13.59 2.87
N THR A 87 -0.71 -14.07 1.65
CA THR A 87 0.29 -14.80 0.85
C THR A 87 1.46 -13.90 0.46
N GLU A 88 1.18 -12.72 -0.10
CA GLU A 88 2.22 -11.80 -0.56
C GLU A 88 2.98 -11.16 0.61
N TYR A 89 2.29 -10.79 1.70
CA TYR A 89 2.91 -10.23 2.89
C TYR A 89 3.84 -11.23 3.59
N PHE A 90 3.45 -12.50 3.69
CA PHE A 90 4.32 -13.55 4.22
C PHE A 90 5.58 -13.75 3.36
N LYS A 91 5.43 -13.81 2.03
CA LYS A 91 6.58 -13.90 1.11
C LYS A 91 7.52 -12.71 1.28
N TYR A 92 6.96 -11.50 1.32
CA TYR A 92 7.70 -10.26 1.42
C TYR A 92 8.52 -10.19 2.71
N THR A 93 7.88 -10.43 3.86
CA THR A 93 8.55 -10.41 5.18
C THR A 93 9.62 -11.50 5.31
N PHE A 94 9.39 -12.69 4.75
CA PHE A 94 10.40 -13.76 4.74
C PHE A 94 11.61 -13.41 3.87
N GLN A 95 11.42 -12.76 2.73
CA GLN A 95 12.53 -12.32 1.87
C GLN A 95 13.38 -11.23 2.53
N CYS A 96 12.74 -10.27 3.21
CA CYS A 96 13.44 -9.19 3.91
C CYS A 96 14.20 -9.69 5.16
N ALA A 97 13.71 -10.72 5.84
CA ALA A 97 14.37 -11.32 7.00
C ALA A 97 15.61 -12.17 6.65
N ASN A 98 15.77 -12.56 5.37
CA ASN A 98 16.88 -13.39 4.88
C ASN A 98 17.84 -12.64 3.94
N LYS A 99 17.77 -11.30 3.90
CA LYS A 99 18.78 -10.43 3.32
C LYS A 99 19.76 -9.97 4.38
#